data_AF-A0A8H6QP24-F1
#
_entry.id   AF-A0A8H6QP24-F1
#
_cell.length_a   1.000
_cell.length_b   1.000
_cell.length_c   1.000
_cell.angle_alpha   90.00
_cell.angle_beta   90.00
_cell.angle_gamma   90.00
#
_symmetry.space_group_name_H-M   'P 1'
#
loop_
_entity.id
_entity.type
_entity.pdbx_description
1 polymer ?
#
loop_
_entity_poly.entity_id
_entity_poly.type
_entity_poly.pdbx_seq_one_letter_code
_entity_poly.pdbx_strand_id
1 'polypeptide(L)'
;MPGLWPGGIPSHIRPHHTADLSFDEIKEEVKGWLLFVKESWVSRAHAGVAESEDEDYELRQRRALVDRWAAATQEFRDSFQERAPIGLPGTEIKNLPSDPGEGLRYPPEALERMFNPSQPGHNGGVISLAPVDAAHPVNQARWVKFLILLYRYDFGSGHCLDNDYTFSVASLNPATTTTASFDDFVPWLFLESALFSGIYLTRGGTVLYLGQLHNHLLVDEEGLRTGRLAIVDYDINGTVKDLVLQRPFNMHQPYQNLFHNGQSISDVSQGLGGGNFHNQPMNMDLPILDILEHAKAANQLLDTMSLCNLEDWREDVEVYAPGTKPLEASIFRVHSDNEIKAVLAPEYANEIRAHDALSFGRAIMLEFHSDIHDFEPFNQLASSDVIFQDAIRMKLTQNLGSRNNSRAMYNLLMS
;
A
#
# COMPACT_ATOMS: atom_id res chain seq x y z
N MET A 1 -5.75 15.44 -1.40
CA MET A 1 -4.79 14.43 -0.93
C MET A 1 -4.44 14.76 0.52
N PRO A 2 -5.21 14.25 1.51
CA PRO A 2 -4.78 14.39 2.90
C PRO A 2 -3.41 13.73 3.05
N GLY A 3 -2.48 14.38 3.74
CA GLY A 3 -1.18 13.77 4.07
C GLY A 3 0.03 14.10 3.19
N LEU A 4 -0.08 15.01 2.21
CA LEU A 4 1.07 15.52 1.44
C LEU A 4 1.44 16.96 1.82
N TRP A 5 2.70 17.36 1.65
CA TRP A 5 3.12 18.74 1.84
C TRP A 5 2.52 19.64 0.75
N PRO A 6 1.90 20.79 1.12
CA PRO A 6 1.44 21.75 0.14
C PRO A 6 2.61 22.28 -0.70
N GLY A 7 2.60 21.99 -2.00
CA GLY A 7 3.69 22.41 -2.91
C GLY A 7 4.95 21.55 -2.84
N GLY A 8 4.91 20.39 -2.18
CA GLY A 8 6.06 19.51 -2.05
C GLY A 8 6.83 19.68 -0.74
N ILE A 9 7.71 18.72 -0.43
CA ILE A 9 8.64 18.84 0.69
C ILE A 9 9.52 20.09 0.48
N PRO A 10 9.57 21.03 1.45
CA PRO A 10 10.41 22.22 1.36
C PRO A 10 11.88 21.90 1.05
N SER A 11 12.47 22.59 0.07
CA SER A 11 13.84 22.30 -0.45
C SER A 11 15.00 22.51 0.54
N HIS A 12 14.73 23.12 1.69
CA HIS A 12 15.70 23.26 2.78
C HIS A 12 15.70 22.04 3.72
N ILE A 13 14.64 21.22 3.70
CA ILE A 13 14.61 19.92 4.36
C ILE A 13 15.35 18.94 3.45
N ARG A 14 16.55 18.53 3.86
CA ARG A 14 17.43 17.72 3.03
C ARG A 14 17.86 16.47 3.78
N PRO A 15 18.03 15.34 3.08
CA PRO A 15 18.66 14.17 3.68
C PRO A 15 20.06 14.48 4.17
N HIS A 16 20.52 13.74 5.18
CA HIS A 16 21.88 13.86 5.67
C HIS A 16 22.88 13.46 4.58
N HIS A 17 24.06 14.06 4.62
CA HIS A 17 25.05 13.93 3.55
C HIS A 17 25.81 12.59 3.58
N THR A 18 25.75 11.86 4.70
CA THR A 18 26.41 10.56 4.88
C THR A 18 25.44 9.55 5.49
N ALA A 19 25.65 8.28 5.18
CA ALA A 19 24.99 7.15 5.82
C ALA A 19 25.89 6.43 6.84
N ASP A 20 27.18 6.76 6.87
CA ASP A 20 28.19 6.13 7.71
C ASP A 20 28.22 6.82 9.08
N LEU A 21 27.21 6.55 9.90
CA LEU A 21 27.14 6.99 11.29
C LEU A 21 26.96 5.78 12.20
N SER A 22 27.81 5.68 13.21
CA SER A 22 27.61 4.75 14.31
C SER A 22 26.37 5.13 15.12
N PHE A 23 25.85 4.17 15.89
CA PHE A 23 24.68 4.41 16.72
C PHE A 23 24.89 5.54 17.75
N ASP A 24 26.10 5.67 18.30
CA ASP A 24 26.43 6.74 19.25
C ASP A 24 26.54 8.11 18.56
N GLU A 25 27.08 8.16 17.35
CA GLU A 25 27.07 9.38 16.53
C GLU A 25 25.64 9.80 16.17
N ILE A 26 24.76 8.86 15.83
CA ILE A 26 23.35 9.15 15.59
C ILE A 26 22.70 9.78 16.83
N LYS A 27 22.90 9.18 18.01
CA LYS A 27 22.36 9.74 19.27
C LYS A 27 22.86 11.15 19.52
N GLU A 28 24.16 11.36 19.33
CA GLU A 28 24.76 12.68 19.50
C GLU A 28 24.17 13.66 18.49
N GLU A 29 24.03 13.29 17.21
CA GLU A 29 23.48 14.16 16.17
C GLU A 29 22.02 14.57 16.42
N VAL A 30 21.19 13.71 17.00
CA VAL A 30 19.73 13.97 17.07
C VAL A 30 19.22 14.43 18.44
N LYS A 31 20.06 14.44 19.49
CA LYS A 31 19.60 14.76 20.85
C LYS A 31 18.97 16.15 20.99
N GLY A 32 19.52 17.16 20.33
CA GLY A 32 18.98 18.52 20.35
C GLY A 32 17.59 18.59 19.72
N TRP A 33 17.39 17.87 18.61
CA TRP A 33 16.10 17.76 17.94
C TRP A 33 15.04 17.12 18.85
N LEU A 34 15.38 16.01 19.51
CA LEU A 34 14.47 15.34 20.42
C LEU A 34 14.05 16.23 21.60
N LEU A 35 15.00 16.99 22.17
CA LEU A 35 14.70 17.97 23.21
C LEU A 35 13.80 19.10 22.68
N PHE A 36 14.09 19.62 21.49
CA PHE A 36 13.28 20.64 20.86
C PHE A 36 11.84 20.20 20.63
N VAL A 37 11.61 18.97 20.15
CA VAL A 37 10.26 18.42 20.00
C VAL A 37 9.57 18.32 21.35
N LYS A 38 10.25 17.78 22.37
CA LYS A 38 9.70 17.65 23.73
C LYS A 38 9.24 18.98 24.31
N GLU A 39 9.99 20.06 24.09
CA GLU A 39 9.66 21.37 24.65
C GLU A 39 8.71 22.20 23.79
N SER A 40 8.65 21.92 22.49
CA SER A 40 7.84 22.70 21.54
C SER A 40 6.51 22.04 21.19
N TRP A 41 6.31 20.77 21.52
CA TRP A 41 5.06 20.06 21.27
C TRP A 41 3.93 20.59 22.15
N VAL A 42 2.76 20.85 21.55
CA VAL A 42 1.56 21.26 22.28
C VAL A 42 0.48 20.20 22.08
N SER A 43 0.16 19.43 23.12
CA SER A 43 -0.90 18.43 23.04
C SER A 43 -2.26 19.07 22.73
N ARG A 44 -3.16 18.33 22.06
CA ARG A 44 -4.53 18.81 21.79
C ARG A 44 -5.24 19.30 23.04
N ALA A 45 -5.10 18.52 24.13
CA ALA A 45 -5.68 18.86 25.43
C ALA A 45 -5.20 20.21 25.95
N HIS A 46 -3.91 20.52 25.77
CA HIS A 46 -3.34 21.82 26.17
C HIS A 46 -3.75 22.96 25.24
N ALA A 47 -3.88 22.69 23.93
CA ALA A 47 -4.33 23.66 22.95
C ALA A 47 -5.85 23.92 22.99
N GLY A 48 -6.61 23.12 23.73
CA GLY A 48 -8.07 23.20 23.78
C GLY A 48 -8.76 22.77 22.48
N VAL A 49 -8.09 21.95 21.65
CA VAL A 49 -8.61 21.47 20.36
C VAL A 49 -9.35 20.15 20.60
N ALA A 50 -10.65 20.12 20.27
CA ALA A 50 -11.45 18.90 20.40
C ALA A 50 -11.05 17.87 19.33
N GLU A 51 -11.24 16.58 19.62
CA GLU A 51 -10.86 15.49 18.71
C GLU A 51 -11.52 15.57 17.32
N SER A 52 -12.74 16.11 17.27
CA SER A 52 -13.57 16.24 16.07
C SER A 52 -13.36 17.55 15.30
N GLU A 53 -12.60 18.48 15.84
CA GLU A 53 -12.49 19.84 15.29
C GLU A 53 -11.42 19.94 14.20
N ASP A 54 -10.33 19.18 14.33
CA ASP A 54 -9.19 19.26 13.44
C ASP A 54 -8.44 17.92 13.38
N GLU A 55 -8.77 17.07 12.41
CA GLU A 55 -8.16 15.75 12.28
C GLU A 55 -6.64 15.80 12.02
N ASP A 56 -6.15 16.89 11.41
CA ASP A 56 -4.76 17.05 10.95
C ASP A 56 -3.86 17.79 11.95
N TYR A 57 -4.34 18.16 13.14
CA TYR A 57 -3.60 18.96 14.12
C TYR A 57 -2.19 18.43 14.42
N GLU A 58 -2.03 17.13 14.74
CA GLU A 58 -0.71 16.57 15.03
C GLU A 58 0.17 16.52 13.79
N LEU A 59 -0.39 16.19 12.61
CA LEU A 59 0.36 16.21 11.36
C LEU A 59 0.92 17.61 11.08
N ARG A 60 0.10 18.65 11.23
CA ARG A 60 0.51 20.05 11.04
C ARG A 60 1.60 20.45 12.04
N GLN A 61 1.49 20.05 13.30
CA GLN A 61 2.54 20.30 14.29
C GLN A 61 3.84 19.58 13.94
N ARG A 62 3.80 18.27 13.62
CA ARG A 62 5.00 17.49 13.26
C ARG A 62 5.73 18.14 12.09
N ARG A 63 5.01 18.52 11.03
CA ARG A 63 5.58 19.23 9.88
C ARG A 63 6.15 20.60 10.26
N ALA A 64 5.43 21.39 11.05
CA ALA A 64 5.91 22.70 11.49
C ALA A 64 7.20 22.60 12.32
N LEU A 65 7.36 21.55 13.13
CA LEU A 65 8.59 21.30 13.88
C LEU A 65 9.74 20.91 12.94
N VAL A 66 9.51 20.00 11.99
CA VAL A 66 10.50 19.60 10.97
C VAL A 66 10.97 20.81 10.17
N ASP A 67 10.03 21.59 9.62
CA ASP A 67 10.31 22.81 8.85
C ASP A 67 11.10 23.83 9.67
N ARG A 68 10.64 24.12 10.89
CA ARG A 68 11.31 25.08 11.79
C ARG A 68 12.74 24.66 12.13
N TRP A 69 12.99 23.39 12.43
CA TRP A 69 14.33 22.92 12.79
C TRP A 69 15.27 22.90 11.58
N ALA A 70 14.79 22.43 10.42
CA ALA A 70 15.57 22.41 9.19
C ALA A 70 15.92 23.81 8.69
N ALA A 71 14.98 24.76 8.78
CA ALA A 71 15.19 26.16 8.38
C ALA A 71 15.96 27.01 9.40
N ALA A 72 16.14 26.53 10.63
CA ALA A 72 16.76 27.29 11.70
C ALA A 72 18.24 27.62 11.43
N THR A 73 18.76 28.63 12.14
CA THR A 73 20.20 28.86 12.19
C THR A 73 20.89 27.83 13.07
N GLN A 74 22.21 27.71 12.93
CA GLN A 74 22.97 26.77 13.74
C GLN A 74 22.96 27.16 15.22
N GLU A 75 22.99 28.45 15.55
CA GLU A 75 22.93 28.93 16.93
C GLU A 75 21.62 28.53 17.62
N PHE A 76 20.50 28.55 16.89
CA PHE A 76 19.23 28.06 17.40
C PHE A 76 19.30 26.57 17.74
N ARG A 77 19.81 25.73 16.83
CA ARG A 77 19.93 24.28 17.04
C ARG A 77 20.90 23.97 18.18
N ASP A 78 22.02 24.67 18.23
CA ASP A 78 23.03 24.53 19.28
C ASP A 78 22.47 24.86 20.67
N SER A 79 21.55 25.82 20.78
CA SER A 79 20.89 26.14 22.06
C SER A 79 20.06 24.98 22.68
N PHE A 80 19.63 24.01 21.86
CA PHE A 80 19.03 22.76 22.34
C PHE A 80 20.09 21.66 22.47
N GLN A 81 20.99 21.56 21.49
CA GLN A 81 22.03 20.54 21.43
C GLN A 81 22.94 20.53 22.66
N GLU A 82 23.41 21.69 23.11
CA GLU A 82 24.40 21.81 24.19
C GLU A 82 23.86 21.37 25.55
N ARG A 83 22.55 21.55 25.78
CA ARG A 83 21.88 21.19 27.03
C ARG A 83 21.12 19.87 26.96
N ALA A 84 20.99 19.30 25.76
CA ALA A 84 20.32 18.02 25.58
C ALA A 84 21.18 16.89 26.14
N PRO A 85 20.61 16.04 27.01
CA PRO A 85 21.27 14.80 27.42
C PRO A 85 21.45 13.88 26.20
N ILE A 86 22.50 13.06 26.21
CA ILE A 86 22.67 12.00 25.20
C ILE A 86 21.60 10.94 25.47
N GLY A 87 20.62 10.87 24.57
CA GLY A 87 19.37 10.16 24.83
C GLY A 87 18.46 10.92 25.80
N LEU A 88 17.17 10.99 25.50
CA LEU A 88 16.22 11.66 26.40
C LEU A 88 16.01 10.84 27.69
N PRO A 89 16.13 11.43 28.89
CA PRO A 89 15.89 10.76 30.15
C PRO A 89 14.45 10.23 30.24
N GLY A 90 14.28 8.99 30.71
CA GLY A 90 13.01 8.26 30.74
C GLY A 90 12.73 7.42 29.49
N THR A 91 13.71 7.32 28.58
CA THR A 91 13.61 6.54 27.33
C THR A 91 14.61 5.37 27.26
N GLU A 92 15.23 5.05 28.40
CA GLU A 92 16.39 4.15 28.47
C GLU A 92 15.99 2.67 28.36
N ILE A 93 14.75 2.34 28.74
CA ILE A 93 14.26 0.96 28.79
C ILE A 93 13.48 0.64 27.51
N LYS A 94 13.95 -0.36 26.74
CA LYS A 94 13.13 -1.02 25.70
C LYS A 94 11.87 -1.61 26.33
N ASN A 95 10.71 -1.02 26.03
CA ASN A 95 9.41 -1.49 26.49
C ASN A 95 8.85 -2.54 25.53
N LEU A 96 9.16 -2.40 24.23
CA LEU A 96 8.83 -3.35 23.18
C LEU A 96 10.09 -3.72 22.37
N PRO A 97 10.16 -4.94 21.80
CA PRO A 97 11.22 -5.32 20.86
C PRO A 97 11.34 -4.39 19.66
N SER A 98 10.22 -3.80 19.23
CA SER A 98 10.09 -2.84 18.14
C SER A 98 10.47 -1.40 18.51
N ASP A 99 10.76 -1.12 19.79
CA ASP A 99 11.16 0.22 20.18
C ASP A 99 12.54 0.57 19.59
N PRO A 100 12.73 1.83 19.13
CA PRO A 100 14.06 2.30 18.77
C PRO A 100 15.01 2.15 19.96
N GLY A 101 16.30 1.95 19.64
CA GLY A 101 17.33 1.72 20.65
C GLY A 101 17.39 2.85 21.70
N GLU A 102 17.98 2.52 22.86
CA GLU A 102 18.12 3.40 24.03
C GLU A 102 18.45 4.85 23.64
N GLY A 103 17.59 5.81 24.00
CA GLY A 103 17.84 7.25 23.78
C GLY A 103 17.28 7.85 22.48
N LEU A 104 16.67 7.08 21.58
CA LEU A 104 16.07 7.59 20.34
C LEU A 104 14.52 7.61 20.38
N ARG A 105 13.92 8.20 21.42
CA ARG A 105 12.46 8.26 21.52
C ARG A 105 11.94 9.68 21.56
N TYR A 106 10.88 9.89 20.79
CA TYR A 106 10.03 11.06 20.89
C TYR A 106 9.19 11.03 22.17
N PRO A 107 8.71 12.19 22.65
CA PRO A 107 7.67 12.23 23.68
C PRO A 107 6.41 11.49 23.19
N PRO A 108 5.73 10.70 24.03
CA PRO A 108 4.55 9.92 23.64
C PRO A 108 3.46 10.75 22.95
N GLU A 109 3.27 11.99 23.40
CA GLU A 109 2.26 12.91 22.87
C GLU A 109 2.54 13.29 21.40
N ALA A 110 3.81 13.32 20.98
CA ALA A 110 4.18 13.58 19.58
C ALA A 110 3.96 12.36 18.68
N LEU A 111 3.80 11.18 19.28
CA LEU A 111 3.53 9.92 18.59
C LEU A 111 2.02 9.64 18.44
N GLU A 112 1.16 10.46 19.03
CA GLU A 112 -0.29 10.33 18.89
C GLU A 112 -0.74 10.55 17.43
N ARG A 113 -1.69 9.71 17.00
CA ARG A 113 -2.31 9.76 15.66
C ARG A 113 -1.28 9.80 14.51
N MET A 114 -0.11 9.19 14.69
CA MET A 114 0.97 9.18 13.70
C MET A 114 0.57 8.55 12.36
N PHE A 115 -0.26 7.52 12.41
CA PHE A 115 -0.77 6.84 11.23
C PHE A 115 -2.04 7.50 10.67
N ASN A 116 -2.30 8.77 11.03
CA ASN A 116 -3.37 9.55 10.44
C ASN A 116 -2.78 10.82 9.76
N PRO A 117 -2.89 10.96 8.43
CA PRO A 117 -3.39 9.97 7.48
C PRO A 117 -2.40 8.80 7.31
N SER A 118 -2.93 7.60 7.15
CA SER A 118 -2.12 6.39 6.95
C SER A 118 -1.60 6.37 5.52
N GLN A 119 -0.29 6.23 5.34
CA GLN A 119 0.24 5.87 4.04
C GLN A 119 0.07 4.35 3.82
N PRO A 120 -0.47 3.94 2.66
CA PRO A 120 -0.67 2.53 2.36
C PRO A 120 0.70 1.86 2.18
N GLY A 121 1.01 0.83 2.97
CA GLY A 121 2.31 0.15 2.89
C GLY A 121 2.82 -0.47 4.19
N HIS A 122 1.94 -0.77 5.15
CA HIS A 122 2.38 -1.39 6.40
C HIS A 122 2.85 -2.83 6.11
N ASN A 123 4.16 -3.05 6.25
CA ASN A 123 4.93 -4.30 6.29
C ASN A 123 4.57 -5.41 5.28
N GLY A 124 5.51 -5.73 4.39
CA GLY A 124 5.50 -6.96 3.57
C GLY A 124 4.66 -6.90 2.29
N GLY A 125 3.95 -5.79 2.05
CA GLY A 125 3.17 -5.58 0.84
C GLY A 125 3.97 -5.09 -0.37
N VAL A 126 3.44 -5.31 -1.57
CA VAL A 126 4.01 -4.78 -2.82
C VAL A 126 3.42 -3.41 -3.12
N ILE A 127 4.29 -2.43 -3.40
CA ILE A 127 3.89 -1.05 -3.64
C ILE A 127 4.24 -0.66 -5.08
N SER A 128 3.24 -0.25 -5.85
CA SER A 128 3.46 0.41 -7.14
C SER A 128 3.82 1.88 -6.92
N LEU A 129 5.01 2.28 -7.35
CA LEU A 129 5.42 3.68 -7.45
C LEU A 129 4.87 4.34 -8.72
N ALA A 130 4.62 3.53 -9.74
CA ALA A 130 3.99 3.99 -10.97
C ALA A 130 2.48 4.24 -10.76
N PRO A 131 1.90 5.25 -11.44
CA PRO A 131 0.47 5.51 -11.38
C PRO A 131 -0.30 4.40 -12.11
N VAL A 132 -1.36 3.88 -11.47
CA VAL A 132 -2.21 2.78 -11.98
C VAL A 132 -3.70 3.17 -12.00
N ASP A 133 -3.98 4.46 -12.14
CA ASP A 133 -5.33 5.02 -12.15
C ASP A 133 -5.99 5.02 -13.55
N ALA A 134 -7.15 5.65 -13.65
CA ALA A 134 -7.92 5.76 -14.90
C ALA A 134 -7.16 6.42 -16.06
N ALA A 135 -6.27 7.34 -15.73
CA ALA A 135 -5.49 8.07 -16.71
C ALA A 135 -4.32 7.23 -17.24
N HIS A 136 -4.00 6.12 -16.58
CA HIS A 136 -2.90 5.23 -16.92
C HIS A 136 -3.38 3.79 -17.16
N PRO A 137 -4.29 3.55 -18.13
CA PRO A 137 -4.93 2.25 -18.33
C PRO A 137 -3.93 1.13 -18.69
N VAL A 138 -2.83 1.47 -19.37
CA VAL A 138 -1.76 0.51 -19.68
C VAL A 138 -1.04 0.06 -18.41
N ASN A 139 -0.69 0.99 -17.51
CA ASN A 139 -0.07 0.67 -16.24
C ASN A 139 -1.04 -0.10 -15.33
N GLN A 140 -2.33 0.25 -15.35
CA GLN A 140 -3.36 -0.48 -14.64
C GLN A 140 -3.45 -1.95 -15.10
N ALA A 141 -3.47 -2.20 -16.42
CA ALA A 141 -3.50 -3.56 -16.96
C ALA A 141 -2.24 -4.35 -16.60
N ARG A 142 -1.06 -3.73 -16.74
CA ARG A 142 0.22 -4.34 -16.36
C ARG A 142 0.29 -4.66 -14.87
N TRP A 143 -0.22 -3.76 -14.02
CA TRP A 143 -0.26 -3.97 -12.57
C TRP A 143 -1.14 -5.15 -12.19
N VAL A 144 -2.35 -5.26 -12.76
CA VAL A 144 -3.21 -6.43 -12.51
C VAL A 144 -2.53 -7.73 -12.95
N LYS A 145 -1.93 -7.77 -14.15
CA LYS A 145 -1.16 -8.93 -14.60
C LYS A 145 0.01 -9.25 -13.66
N PHE A 146 0.71 -8.23 -13.18
CA PHE A 146 1.82 -8.37 -12.25
C PHE A 146 1.37 -9.03 -10.94
N LEU A 147 0.24 -8.60 -10.38
CA LEU A 147 -0.33 -9.18 -9.17
C LEU A 147 -0.76 -10.63 -9.36
N ILE A 148 -1.35 -10.98 -10.52
CA ILE A 148 -1.68 -12.37 -10.84
C ILE A 148 -0.42 -13.23 -11.00
N LEU A 149 0.66 -12.65 -11.55
CA LEU A 149 1.96 -13.33 -11.64
C LEU A 149 2.65 -13.50 -10.28
N LEU A 150 2.20 -12.88 -9.19
CA LEU A 150 2.70 -13.14 -7.82
C LEU A 150 2.10 -14.41 -7.19
N TYR A 151 1.31 -15.18 -7.93
CA TYR A 151 0.92 -16.53 -7.51
C TYR A 151 1.90 -17.58 -8.02
N ARG A 152 1.83 -18.76 -7.41
CA ARG A 152 2.66 -19.91 -7.77
C ARG A 152 2.11 -20.60 -9.02
N TYR A 153 2.97 -20.83 -9.99
CA TYR A 153 2.66 -21.56 -11.24
C TYR A 153 3.43 -22.88 -11.33
N ASP A 154 3.82 -23.40 -10.17
CA ASP A 154 4.35 -24.74 -10.02
C ASP A 154 3.25 -25.69 -9.52
N PHE A 155 3.56 -26.97 -9.30
CA PHE A 155 2.58 -27.92 -8.74
C PHE A 155 2.09 -27.55 -7.31
N GLY A 156 2.60 -26.46 -6.72
CA GLY A 156 2.11 -25.90 -5.47
C GLY A 156 1.10 -24.78 -5.72
N SER A 157 0.09 -24.70 -4.86
CA SER A 157 -0.88 -23.60 -4.91
C SER A 157 -0.52 -22.48 -3.92
N GLY A 158 -1.03 -21.27 -4.21
CA GLY A 158 -0.98 -20.15 -3.28
C GLY A 158 -0.14 -18.97 -3.80
N HIS A 159 0.00 -17.98 -2.93
CA HIS A 159 0.67 -16.72 -3.25
C HIS A 159 2.17 -16.80 -2.95
N CYS A 160 3.02 -16.16 -3.76
CA CYS A 160 4.46 -16.13 -3.54
C CYS A 160 4.86 -15.38 -2.26
N LEU A 161 3.99 -14.50 -1.75
CA LEU A 161 4.24 -13.73 -0.52
C LEU A 161 3.45 -14.27 0.69
N ASP A 162 3.15 -15.58 0.70
CA ASP A 162 2.36 -16.28 1.72
C ASP A 162 0.96 -15.67 1.93
N ASN A 163 0.38 -15.72 3.14
CA ASN A 163 -1.03 -15.33 3.38
C ASN A 163 -1.25 -13.87 3.79
N ASP A 164 -0.19 -13.14 4.17
CA ASP A 164 -0.28 -11.79 4.74
C ASP A 164 0.05 -10.69 3.71
N TYR A 165 -0.09 -10.99 2.43
CA TYR A 165 0.25 -10.04 1.38
C TYR A 165 -0.77 -8.92 1.25
N THR A 166 -0.25 -7.71 1.07
CA THR A 166 -1.05 -6.53 0.72
C THR A 166 -0.47 -5.87 -0.52
N PHE A 167 -1.30 -5.18 -1.27
CA PHE A 167 -0.86 -4.41 -2.44
C PHE A 167 -1.32 -2.98 -2.31
N SER A 168 -0.49 -2.06 -2.75
CA SER A 168 -0.75 -0.64 -2.60
C SER A 168 -0.14 0.16 -3.74
N VAL A 169 -0.59 1.40 -3.87
CA VAL A 169 -0.09 2.34 -4.87
C VAL A 169 0.37 3.58 -4.11
N ALA A 170 1.63 3.95 -4.31
CA ALA A 170 2.18 5.15 -3.71
C ALA A 170 1.54 6.38 -4.36
N SER A 171 0.97 7.27 -3.53
CA SER A 171 0.48 8.57 -3.97
C SER A 171 1.60 9.60 -3.80
N LEU A 172 2.56 9.59 -4.74
CA LEU A 172 3.70 10.51 -4.71
C LEU A 172 3.25 11.95 -4.97
N ASN A 173 3.96 12.90 -4.38
CA ASN A 173 3.60 14.31 -4.47
C ASN A 173 3.95 14.87 -5.86
N PRO A 174 2.97 15.29 -6.66
CA PRO A 174 3.23 15.74 -8.04
C PRO A 174 4.02 17.06 -8.10
N ALA A 175 4.14 17.78 -6.98
CA ALA A 175 4.93 19.00 -6.92
C ALA A 175 6.44 18.73 -6.85
N THR A 176 6.85 17.56 -6.36
CA THR A 176 8.27 17.17 -6.22
C THR A 176 8.69 16.06 -7.15
N THR A 177 7.75 15.22 -7.60
CA THR A 177 8.05 14.02 -8.38
C THR A 177 7.32 14.05 -9.71
N THR A 178 8.09 14.17 -10.80
CA THR A 178 7.58 14.07 -12.18
C THR A 178 7.69 12.66 -12.75
N THR A 179 8.66 11.90 -12.27
CA THR A 179 8.89 10.50 -12.66
C THR A 179 9.29 9.76 -11.39
N ALA A 180 8.50 8.75 -11.02
CA ALA A 180 8.73 8.01 -9.79
C ALA A 180 10.02 7.19 -9.88
N SER A 181 10.87 7.31 -8.86
CA SER A 181 12.08 6.51 -8.67
C SER A 181 12.08 5.84 -7.29
N PHE A 182 12.98 4.88 -7.09
CA PHE A 182 13.13 4.25 -5.77
C PHE A 182 13.60 5.26 -4.70
N ASP A 183 14.39 6.27 -5.05
CA ASP A 183 14.82 7.32 -4.12
C ASP A 183 13.66 8.20 -3.61
N ASP A 184 12.53 8.24 -4.34
CA ASP A 184 11.33 8.98 -3.91
C ASP A 184 10.54 8.25 -2.81
N PHE A 185 10.77 6.94 -2.63
CA PHE A 185 9.95 6.10 -1.76
C PHE A 185 10.12 6.43 -0.27
N VAL A 186 11.35 6.56 0.21
CA VAL A 186 11.62 6.82 1.64
C VAL A 186 11.15 8.22 2.08
N PRO A 187 11.40 9.30 1.32
CA PRO A 187 10.78 10.60 1.59
C PRO A 187 9.25 10.55 1.56
N TRP A 188 8.66 9.82 0.61
CA TRP A 188 7.21 9.62 0.58
C TRP A 188 6.72 8.91 1.85
N LEU A 189 7.27 7.75 2.17
CA LEU A 189 6.84 6.89 3.28
C LEU A 189 6.90 7.62 4.64
N PHE A 190 7.98 8.35 4.88
CA PHE A 190 8.25 8.92 6.20
C PHE A 190 8.16 10.44 6.28
N LEU A 191 8.65 11.18 5.28
CA LEU A 191 8.79 12.63 5.39
C LEU A 191 7.53 13.38 4.95
N GLU A 192 6.78 12.88 3.96
CA GLU A 192 5.51 13.47 3.56
C GLU A 192 4.53 13.52 4.74
N SER A 193 4.36 12.42 5.46
CA SER A 193 3.50 12.32 6.65
C SER A 193 4.17 12.81 7.95
N ALA A 194 5.43 13.27 7.88
CA ALA A 194 6.26 13.59 9.05
C ALA A 194 6.20 12.49 10.13
N LEU A 195 6.40 11.24 9.73
CA LEU A 195 6.25 10.05 10.56
C LEU A 195 7.41 9.92 11.54
N PHE A 196 7.21 10.41 12.77
CA PHE A 196 8.25 10.46 13.80
C PHE A 196 8.75 9.08 14.28
N SER A 197 8.12 7.94 13.94
CA SER A 197 8.77 6.63 14.15
C SER A 197 9.93 6.37 13.22
N GLY A 198 10.02 7.09 12.10
CA GLY A 198 10.97 6.79 11.03
C GLY A 198 11.91 7.93 10.65
N ILE A 199 11.64 9.18 11.05
CA ILE A 199 12.52 10.33 10.78
C ILE A 199 13.10 10.93 12.05
N TYR A 200 14.31 11.46 11.95
CA TYR A 200 14.99 12.26 12.97
C TYR A 200 15.75 13.40 12.28
N LEU A 201 15.92 14.53 12.96
CA LEU A 201 16.72 15.64 12.42
C LEU A 201 18.02 15.78 13.21
N THR A 202 19.11 15.97 12.47
CA THR A 202 20.46 16.15 13.01
C THR A 202 20.68 17.55 13.57
N ARG A 203 21.81 17.75 14.26
CA ARG A 203 22.30 19.05 14.74
C ARG A 203 22.46 20.04 13.59
N GLY A 204 22.78 19.56 12.39
CA GLY A 204 22.89 20.37 11.18
C GLY A 204 21.57 20.72 10.50
N GLY A 205 20.44 20.18 10.97
CA GLY A 205 19.13 20.42 10.38
C GLY A 205 18.79 19.51 9.18
N THR A 206 19.59 18.48 8.91
CA THR A 206 19.29 17.48 7.87
C THR A 206 18.56 16.26 8.46
N VAL A 207 17.87 15.51 7.61
CA VAL A 207 17.04 14.35 7.98
C VAL A 207 17.85 13.05 7.96
N LEU A 208 17.66 12.23 8.99
CA LEU A 208 18.02 10.82 9.05
C LEU A 208 16.75 9.97 9.10
N TYR A 209 16.74 8.87 8.36
CA TYR A 209 15.70 7.86 8.37
C TYR A 209 16.17 6.68 9.23
N LEU A 210 15.39 6.31 10.24
CA LEU A 210 15.69 5.22 11.18
C LEU A 210 14.49 4.27 11.34
N GLY A 211 13.55 4.28 10.40
CA GLY A 211 12.40 3.38 10.35
C GLY A 211 12.75 2.01 9.74
N GLN A 212 11.74 1.32 9.21
CA GLN A 212 11.93 0.10 8.42
C GLN A 212 12.59 0.48 7.07
N LEU A 213 13.89 0.24 6.92
CA LEU A 213 14.66 0.56 5.70
C LEU A 213 14.99 -0.64 4.83
N HIS A 214 14.63 -1.85 5.27
CA HIS A 214 15.00 -3.10 4.62
C HIS A 214 13.81 -3.83 4.01
N ASN A 215 14.08 -4.56 2.93
CA ASN A 215 13.21 -5.51 2.26
C ASN A 215 11.93 -4.89 1.65
N HIS A 216 12.02 -3.68 1.08
CA HIS A 216 10.86 -3.05 0.45
C HIS A 216 10.58 -3.65 -0.91
N LEU A 217 9.32 -4.07 -1.15
CA LEU A 217 8.87 -4.67 -2.41
C LEU A 217 8.22 -3.59 -3.29
N LEU A 218 8.96 -3.06 -4.26
CA LEU A 218 8.59 -1.88 -5.03
C LEU A 218 8.51 -2.16 -6.53
N VAL A 219 7.56 -1.52 -7.22
CA VAL A 219 7.42 -1.60 -8.68
C VAL A 219 7.31 -0.20 -9.26
N ASP A 220 8.32 0.22 -10.02
CA ASP A 220 8.30 1.45 -10.79
C ASP A 220 7.70 1.23 -12.19
N GLU A 221 7.69 2.26 -13.03
CA GLU A 221 7.08 2.18 -14.36
C GLU A 221 7.80 1.19 -15.28
N GLU A 222 9.13 1.12 -15.18
CA GLU A 222 9.93 0.15 -15.91
C GLU A 222 9.71 -1.28 -15.38
N GLY A 223 9.55 -1.45 -14.07
CA GLY A 223 9.17 -2.69 -13.41
C GLY A 223 7.81 -3.20 -13.90
N LEU A 224 6.81 -2.33 -14.04
CA LEU A 224 5.52 -2.68 -14.64
C LEU A 224 5.64 -3.09 -16.10
N ARG A 225 6.51 -2.43 -16.88
CA ARG A 225 6.72 -2.77 -18.30
C ARG A 225 7.46 -4.10 -18.46
N THR A 226 8.42 -4.37 -17.58
CA THR A 226 9.32 -5.52 -17.67
C THR A 226 8.95 -6.70 -16.79
N GLY A 227 7.89 -6.57 -15.98
CA GLY A 227 7.47 -7.62 -15.05
C GLY A 227 8.54 -7.91 -14.00
N ARG A 228 9.19 -6.87 -13.47
CA ARG A 228 10.24 -7.01 -12.45
C ARG A 228 9.84 -6.29 -11.17
N LEU A 229 9.84 -7.02 -10.07
CA LEU A 229 9.73 -6.54 -8.71
C LEU A 229 11.10 -6.12 -8.21
N ALA A 230 11.24 -4.90 -7.71
CA ALA A 230 12.44 -4.49 -7.00
C ALA A 230 12.30 -4.86 -5.52
N ILE A 231 13.33 -5.49 -4.96
CA ILE A 231 13.54 -5.60 -3.53
C ILE A 231 14.63 -4.60 -3.18
N VAL A 232 14.29 -3.62 -2.34
CA VAL A 232 15.12 -2.44 -2.10
C VAL A 232 15.42 -2.27 -0.62
N ASP A 233 16.70 -2.11 -0.31
CA ASP A 233 17.19 -1.63 0.97
C ASP A 233 17.67 -0.19 0.83
N TYR A 234 17.45 0.60 1.87
CA TYR A 234 17.88 1.99 1.95
C TYR A 234 18.89 2.21 3.07
N ASP A 235 19.76 3.18 2.87
CA ASP A 235 20.63 3.72 3.90
C ASP A 235 19.88 4.73 4.78
N ILE A 236 20.46 5.09 5.93
CA ILE A 236 19.86 6.02 6.90
C ILE A 236 19.74 7.46 6.39
N ASN A 237 20.41 7.80 5.28
CA ASN A 237 20.22 9.06 4.56
C ASN A 237 19.11 8.95 3.50
N GLY A 238 18.44 7.81 3.38
CA GLY A 238 17.35 7.57 2.44
C GLY A 238 17.77 7.22 1.02
N THR A 239 19.07 7.10 0.72
CA THR A 239 19.52 6.64 -0.61
C THR A 239 19.37 5.14 -0.73
N VAL A 240 19.11 4.64 -1.94
CA VAL A 240 19.14 3.19 -2.22
C VAL A 240 20.52 2.62 -1.89
N LYS A 241 20.54 1.63 -0.99
CA LYS A 241 21.74 0.92 -0.56
C LYS A 241 21.98 -0.31 -1.42
N ASP A 242 20.99 -1.19 -1.48
CA ASP A 242 21.03 -2.44 -2.25
C ASP A 242 19.70 -2.62 -2.99
N LEU A 243 19.78 -3.21 -4.18
CA LEU A 243 18.62 -3.46 -5.03
C LEU A 243 18.80 -4.74 -5.84
N VAL A 244 17.78 -5.60 -5.83
CA VAL A 244 17.68 -6.75 -6.73
C VAL A 244 16.34 -6.76 -7.44
N LEU A 245 16.32 -7.20 -8.70
CA LEU A 245 15.12 -7.33 -9.51
C LEU A 245 14.73 -8.79 -9.65
N GLN A 246 13.48 -9.10 -9.33
CA GLN A 246 12.92 -10.46 -9.38
C GLN A 246 11.69 -10.51 -10.26
N ARG A 247 11.44 -11.65 -10.91
CA ARG A 247 10.13 -11.91 -11.52
C ARG A 247 9.11 -12.24 -10.43
N PRO A 248 7.85 -11.77 -10.55
CA PRO A 248 6.80 -12.02 -9.58
C PRO A 248 6.64 -13.49 -9.18
N PHE A 249 6.55 -14.41 -10.13
CA PHE A 249 6.32 -15.84 -9.86
C PHE A 249 7.55 -16.56 -9.29
N ASN A 250 8.73 -15.93 -9.29
CA ASN A 250 9.93 -16.46 -8.66
C ASN A 250 10.06 -16.02 -7.19
N MET A 251 9.13 -15.22 -6.66
CA MET A 251 9.27 -14.58 -5.35
C MET A 251 9.07 -15.50 -4.15
N HIS A 252 8.53 -16.72 -4.31
CA HIS A 252 8.20 -17.57 -3.16
C HIS A 252 9.41 -17.87 -2.25
N GLN A 253 10.49 -18.39 -2.83
CA GLN A 253 11.69 -18.69 -2.06
C GLN A 253 12.44 -17.41 -1.60
N PRO A 254 12.63 -16.37 -2.44
CA PRO A 254 13.11 -15.06 -2.00
C PRO A 254 12.36 -14.48 -0.80
N TYR A 255 11.03 -14.52 -0.81
CA TYR A 255 10.18 -13.98 0.26
C TYR A 255 10.38 -14.74 1.57
N GLN A 256 10.33 -16.08 1.53
CA GLN A 256 10.62 -16.90 2.71
C GLN A 256 12.01 -16.61 3.28
N ASN A 257 13.00 -16.47 2.41
CA ASN A 257 14.36 -16.22 2.82
C ASN A 257 14.54 -14.84 3.48
N LEU A 258 13.94 -13.79 2.93
CA LEU A 258 14.03 -12.43 3.47
C LEU A 258 13.24 -12.27 4.77
N PHE A 259 11.99 -12.70 4.79
CA PHE A 259 11.05 -12.36 5.87
C PHE A 259 10.95 -13.42 6.97
N HIS A 260 11.24 -14.69 6.67
CA HIS A 260 11.17 -15.77 7.66
C HIS A 260 12.54 -16.28 8.10
N ASN A 261 13.50 -16.37 7.18
CA ASN A 261 14.83 -16.90 7.47
C ASN A 261 15.88 -15.81 7.79
N GLY A 262 15.52 -14.53 7.63
CA GLY A 262 16.39 -13.39 7.95
C GLY A 262 17.63 -13.29 7.05
N GLN A 263 17.56 -13.80 5.82
CA GLN A 263 18.65 -13.68 4.84
C GLN A 263 18.73 -12.25 4.27
N SER A 264 19.91 -11.86 3.81
CA SER A 264 20.10 -10.57 3.16
C SER A 264 19.60 -10.56 1.71
N ILE A 265 19.39 -9.36 1.14
CA ILE A 265 19.12 -9.21 -0.30
C ILE A 265 20.22 -9.85 -1.15
N SER A 266 21.48 -9.75 -0.73
CA SER A 266 22.61 -10.38 -1.42
C SER A 266 22.48 -11.90 -1.45
N ASP A 267 22.16 -12.53 -0.31
CA ASP A 267 21.97 -13.98 -0.23
C ASP A 267 20.82 -14.44 -1.13
N VAL A 268 19.71 -13.70 -1.10
CA VAL A 268 18.52 -13.98 -1.90
C VAL A 268 18.79 -13.82 -3.39
N SER A 269 19.60 -12.84 -3.80
CA SER A 269 19.99 -12.63 -5.20
C SER A 269 20.82 -13.79 -5.78
N GLN A 270 21.50 -14.54 -4.92
CA GLN A 270 22.33 -15.69 -5.29
C GLN A 270 21.61 -17.02 -5.09
N GLY A 271 20.50 -17.02 -4.36
CA GLY A 271 19.70 -18.19 -4.05
C GLY A 271 18.76 -18.62 -5.18
N LEU A 272 17.98 -19.68 -4.89
CA LEU A 272 16.95 -20.18 -5.80
C LEU A 272 15.90 -19.09 -6.05
N GLY A 273 15.60 -18.85 -7.32
CA GLY A 273 14.71 -17.77 -7.77
C GLY A 273 15.30 -16.37 -7.75
N GLY A 274 16.52 -16.19 -7.26
CA GLY A 274 17.22 -14.91 -7.30
C GLY A 274 18.17 -14.70 -8.48
N GLY A 275 18.68 -15.79 -9.06
CA GLY A 275 19.69 -15.71 -10.11
C GLY A 275 19.23 -14.91 -11.34
N ASN A 276 20.09 -13.98 -11.80
CA ASN A 276 19.81 -13.08 -12.93
C ASN A 276 19.26 -13.77 -14.19
N PHE A 277 19.70 -15.00 -14.48
CA PHE A 277 19.25 -15.75 -15.65
C PHE A 277 17.74 -16.09 -15.60
N HIS A 278 17.19 -16.35 -14.42
CA HIS A 278 15.77 -16.65 -14.22
C HIS A 278 14.91 -15.38 -14.12
N ASN A 279 15.53 -14.22 -13.90
CA ASN A 279 14.87 -12.94 -13.69
C ASN A 279 15.06 -11.95 -14.84
N GLN A 280 15.15 -12.48 -16.07
CA GLN A 280 15.22 -11.65 -17.28
C GLN A 280 13.94 -10.80 -17.44
N PRO A 281 14.00 -9.63 -18.10
CA PRO A 281 12.81 -8.85 -18.42
C PRO A 281 11.73 -9.69 -19.15
N MET A 282 10.47 -9.43 -18.84
CA MET A 282 9.29 -9.99 -19.49
C MET A 282 8.57 -8.91 -20.31
N ASN A 283 7.82 -9.31 -21.32
CA ASN A 283 6.92 -8.39 -22.01
C ASN A 283 5.53 -8.43 -21.36
N MET A 284 5.25 -7.46 -20.48
CA MET A 284 3.98 -7.40 -19.73
C MET A 284 2.76 -7.02 -20.60
N ASP A 285 2.97 -6.69 -21.88
CA ASP A 285 1.89 -6.46 -22.82
C ASP A 285 1.31 -7.78 -23.38
N LEU A 286 2.03 -8.90 -23.24
CA LEU A 286 1.54 -10.22 -23.62
C LEU A 286 0.50 -10.77 -22.62
N PRO A 287 -0.39 -11.68 -23.05
CA PRO A 287 -1.21 -12.49 -22.15
C PRO A 287 -0.37 -13.25 -21.13
N ILE A 288 -0.93 -13.54 -19.94
CA ILE A 288 -0.19 -14.22 -18.85
C ILE A 288 0.37 -15.57 -19.30
N LEU A 289 -0.44 -16.38 -20.00
CA LEU A 289 -0.01 -17.69 -20.49
C LEU A 289 1.15 -17.57 -21.48
N ASP A 290 1.09 -16.59 -22.40
CA ASP A 290 2.17 -16.33 -23.35
C ASP A 290 3.45 -15.88 -22.64
N ILE A 291 3.36 -15.11 -21.56
CA ILE A 291 4.53 -14.73 -20.74
C ILE A 291 5.23 -15.99 -20.19
N LEU A 292 4.45 -16.92 -19.63
CA LEU A 292 4.95 -18.18 -19.07
C LEU A 292 5.57 -19.08 -20.16
N GLU A 293 4.91 -19.21 -21.31
CA GLU A 293 5.41 -19.98 -22.46
C GLU A 293 6.70 -19.39 -23.03
N HIS A 294 6.80 -18.07 -23.19
CA HIS A 294 8.04 -17.41 -23.63
C HIS A 294 9.18 -17.66 -22.65
N ALA A 295 8.93 -17.55 -21.35
CA ALA A 295 9.93 -17.84 -20.32
C ALA A 295 10.35 -19.32 -20.34
N LYS A 296 9.42 -20.25 -20.59
CA LYS A 296 9.71 -21.68 -20.74
C LYS A 296 10.55 -21.97 -21.97
N ALA A 297 10.18 -21.42 -23.13
CA ALA A 297 10.91 -21.57 -24.38
C ALA A 297 12.35 -21.05 -24.27
N ALA A 298 12.57 -20.02 -23.45
CA ALA A 298 13.89 -19.47 -23.16
C ALA A 298 14.66 -20.22 -22.06
N ASN A 299 14.11 -21.32 -21.50
CA ASN A 299 14.66 -22.08 -20.38
C ASN A 299 14.88 -21.23 -19.11
N GLN A 300 14.00 -20.26 -18.85
CA GLN A 300 14.13 -19.31 -17.73
C GLN A 300 13.27 -19.65 -16.52
N LEU A 301 12.43 -20.69 -16.59
CA LEU A 301 11.61 -21.14 -15.47
C LEU A 301 12.41 -22.02 -14.51
N LEU A 302 12.05 -21.98 -13.23
CA LEU A 302 12.69 -22.77 -12.18
C LEU A 302 12.07 -24.17 -12.09
N ASP A 303 12.91 -25.16 -11.74
CA ASP A 303 12.53 -26.46 -11.19
C ASP A 303 11.20 -27.04 -11.70
N THR A 304 10.22 -27.17 -10.81
CA THR A 304 8.90 -27.75 -11.01
C THR A 304 8.02 -26.94 -11.96
N MET A 305 8.17 -25.62 -11.99
CA MET A 305 7.45 -24.76 -12.93
C MET A 305 7.83 -25.07 -14.39
N SER A 306 9.08 -25.46 -14.64
CA SER A 306 9.51 -25.89 -15.98
C SER A 306 8.83 -27.18 -16.45
N LEU A 307 8.33 -28.01 -15.52
CA LEU A 307 7.64 -29.27 -15.79
C LEU A 307 6.16 -29.07 -16.10
N CYS A 308 5.54 -27.99 -15.59
CA CYS A 308 4.15 -27.63 -15.87
C CYS A 308 3.92 -27.32 -17.36
N ASN A 309 2.74 -27.63 -17.87
CA ASN A 309 2.33 -27.35 -19.24
C ASN A 309 1.28 -26.21 -19.29
N LEU A 310 0.90 -25.81 -20.50
CA LEU A 310 -0.02 -24.70 -20.74
C LEU A 310 -1.39 -24.91 -20.05
N GLU A 311 -1.89 -26.14 -20.01
CA GLU A 311 -3.18 -26.43 -19.38
C GLU A 311 -3.09 -26.37 -17.86
N ASP A 312 -1.97 -26.82 -17.27
CA ASP A 312 -1.73 -26.65 -15.82
C ASP A 312 -1.80 -25.16 -15.45
N TRP A 313 -1.08 -24.30 -16.19
CA TRP A 313 -1.11 -22.85 -15.93
C TRP A 313 -2.47 -22.21 -16.23
N ARG A 314 -3.22 -22.75 -17.21
CA ARG A 314 -4.57 -22.26 -17.51
C ARG A 314 -5.51 -22.52 -16.33
N GLU A 315 -5.41 -23.69 -15.71
CA GLU A 315 -6.16 -24.03 -14.50
C GLU A 315 -5.77 -23.11 -13.35
N ASP A 316 -4.47 -22.90 -13.14
CA ASP A 316 -3.94 -21.98 -12.11
C ASP A 316 -4.47 -20.55 -12.27
N VAL A 317 -4.41 -19.98 -13.49
CA VAL A 317 -4.93 -18.63 -13.76
C VAL A 317 -6.42 -18.53 -13.47
N GLU A 318 -7.21 -19.55 -13.80
CA GLU A 318 -8.65 -19.57 -13.49
C GLU A 318 -8.90 -19.61 -11.98
N VAL A 319 -8.05 -20.29 -11.21
CA VAL A 319 -8.13 -20.32 -9.74
C VAL A 319 -7.73 -18.96 -9.15
N TYR A 320 -6.64 -18.36 -9.62
CA TYR A 320 -6.09 -17.12 -9.05
C TYR A 320 -6.86 -15.88 -9.47
N ALA A 321 -7.42 -15.89 -10.68
CA ALA A 321 -8.18 -14.77 -11.20
C ALA A 321 -9.41 -15.29 -11.99
N PRO A 322 -10.45 -15.78 -11.28
CA PRO A 322 -11.63 -16.35 -11.90
C PRO A 322 -12.29 -15.37 -12.86
N GLY A 323 -12.61 -15.82 -14.08
CA GLY A 323 -13.23 -14.97 -15.08
C GLY A 323 -12.34 -13.86 -15.62
N THR A 324 -11.01 -14.01 -15.61
CA THR A 324 -10.08 -13.15 -16.39
C THR A 324 -10.03 -13.48 -17.88
N LYS A 325 -10.56 -14.63 -18.30
CA LYS A 325 -10.70 -15.01 -19.72
C LYS A 325 -11.38 -13.96 -20.64
N PRO A 326 -12.21 -13.01 -20.18
CA PRO A 326 -12.71 -11.91 -20.99
C PRO A 326 -12.12 -10.53 -20.66
N LEU A 327 -11.20 -10.39 -19.70
CA LEU A 327 -10.65 -9.08 -19.31
C LEU A 327 -9.83 -8.41 -20.43
N GLU A 328 -9.44 -9.16 -21.46
CA GLU A 328 -8.67 -8.66 -22.60
C GLU A 328 -9.54 -7.92 -23.64
N ALA A 329 -10.88 -7.88 -23.49
CA ALA A 329 -11.77 -7.29 -24.51
C ALA A 329 -12.40 -5.93 -24.17
N SER A 330 -12.80 -5.60 -22.93
CA SER A 330 -13.32 -4.24 -22.61
C SER A 330 -13.70 -4.07 -21.13
N ILE A 331 -13.26 -2.98 -20.49
CA ILE A 331 -13.59 -2.65 -19.08
C ILE A 331 -14.09 -1.20 -18.95
N PHE A 332 -15.20 -0.97 -18.23
CA PHE A 332 -15.54 0.32 -17.62
C PHE A 332 -16.37 0.19 -16.31
N ARG A 333 -16.48 1.28 -15.55
CA ARG A 333 -16.71 1.32 -14.08
C ARG A 333 -18.17 1.48 -13.65
N VAL A 334 -18.51 1.01 -12.45
CA VAL A 334 -19.74 1.34 -11.70
C VAL A 334 -19.39 1.92 -10.32
N HIS A 335 -20.15 2.93 -9.90
CA HIS A 335 -20.01 3.63 -8.62
C HIS A 335 -21.09 3.19 -7.63
N SER A 336 -20.70 3.00 -6.36
CA SER A 336 -21.60 2.96 -5.21
C SER A 336 -21.17 4.05 -4.22
N ASP A 337 -22.10 4.51 -3.39
CA ASP A 337 -22.03 5.71 -2.56
C ASP A 337 -20.88 5.76 -1.54
N ASN A 338 -20.03 4.72 -1.40
CA ASN A 338 -18.83 4.77 -0.56
C ASN A 338 -17.64 3.86 -0.96
N GLU A 339 -17.63 3.17 -2.11
CA GLU A 339 -16.44 2.45 -2.63
C GLU A 339 -16.68 1.88 -4.03
N ILE A 340 -15.62 1.70 -4.83
CA ILE A 340 -15.69 1.06 -6.16
C ILE A 340 -15.73 -0.46 -5.97
N LYS A 341 -16.89 -1.08 -6.19
CA LYS A 341 -17.01 -2.54 -6.35
C LYS A 341 -17.33 -2.87 -7.81
N ALA A 342 -16.55 -3.79 -8.38
CA ALA A 342 -16.52 -4.14 -9.81
C ALA A 342 -17.90 -4.51 -10.39
N VAL A 343 -18.13 -4.24 -11.69
CA VAL A 343 -19.29 -4.75 -12.45
C VAL A 343 -18.86 -5.16 -13.87
N LEU A 344 -19.37 -6.32 -14.28
CA LEU A 344 -19.12 -7.05 -15.54
C LEU A 344 -19.94 -6.50 -16.72
N ALA A 345 -19.52 -6.81 -17.96
CA ALA A 345 -20.17 -6.36 -19.21
C ALA A 345 -21.62 -6.88 -19.38
N PRO A 346 -22.48 -6.20 -20.18
CA PRO A 346 -23.91 -6.55 -20.34
C PRO A 346 -24.17 -7.97 -20.86
N GLU A 347 -23.20 -8.54 -21.57
CA GLU A 347 -23.20 -9.93 -22.03
C GLU A 347 -23.17 -10.95 -20.87
N TYR A 348 -22.57 -10.60 -19.73
CA TYR A 348 -22.61 -11.38 -18.49
C TYR A 348 -23.91 -11.21 -17.70
N ALA A 349 -24.79 -10.27 -18.06
CA ALA A 349 -26.02 -10.03 -17.31
C ALA A 349 -26.94 -11.26 -17.31
N ASN A 350 -26.92 -12.06 -18.37
CA ASN A 350 -27.72 -13.29 -18.42
C ASN A 350 -27.10 -14.43 -17.61
N GLU A 351 -25.77 -14.54 -17.58
CA GLU A 351 -25.06 -15.56 -16.79
C GLU A 351 -25.17 -15.26 -15.28
N ILE A 352 -25.01 -13.99 -14.88
CA ILE A 352 -25.22 -13.55 -13.49
C ILE A 352 -26.69 -13.74 -13.06
N ARG A 353 -27.65 -13.43 -13.94
CA ARG A 353 -29.09 -13.64 -13.68
C ARG A 353 -29.46 -15.12 -13.57
N ALA A 354 -28.74 -16.00 -14.26
CA ALA A 354 -28.96 -17.44 -14.27
C ALA A 354 -28.10 -18.18 -13.23
N HIS A 355 -27.22 -17.49 -12.50
CA HIS A 355 -26.30 -18.12 -11.56
C HIS A 355 -27.00 -18.48 -10.26
N ASP A 356 -27.09 -19.78 -9.96
CA ASP A 356 -27.80 -20.32 -8.79
C ASP A 356 -27.34 -19.77 -7.43
N ALA A 357 -26.09 -19.30 -7.31
CA ALA A 357 -25.56 -18.69 -6.08
C ALA A 357 -26.05 -17.24 -5.85
N LEU A 358 -26.58 -16.58 -6.89
CA LEU A 358 -27.10 -15.21 -6.85
C LEU A 358 -28.63 -15.18 -6.94
N SER A 359 -29.26 -16.34 -6.85
CA SER A 359 -30.72 -16.48 -6.83
C SER A 359 -31.29 -15.80 -5.58
N PHE A 360 -32.12 -14.78 -5.80
CA PHE A 360 -32.82 -14.06 -4.74
C PHE A 360 -33.63 -15.01 -3.85
N GLY A 361 -34.27 -16.04 -4.43
CA GLY A 361 -35.01 -17.05 -3.66
C GLY A 361 -34.11 -17.86 -2.72
N ARG A 362 -32.87 -18.16 -3.14
CA ARG A 362 -31.89 -18.89 -2.32
C ARG A 362 -31.31 -18.01 -1.21
N ALA A 363 -31.07 -16.73 -1.47
CA ALA A 363 -30.62 -15.77 -0.46
C ALA A 363 -31.68 -15.60 0.65
N ILE A 364 -32.96 -15.45 0.27
CA ILE A 364 -34.08 -15.39 1.22
C ILE A 364 -34.24 -16.70 2.00
N MET A 365 -34.11 -17.86 1.34
CA MET A 365 -34.17 -19.16 2.00
C MET A 365 -33.09 -19.32 3.08
N LEU A 366 -31.85 -18.88 2.78
CA LEU A 366 -30.72 -18.95 3.71
C LEU A 366 -30.82 -17.94 4.86
N GLU A 367 -31.30 -16.72 4.58
CA GLU A 367 -31.33 -15.64 5.57
C GLU A 367 -32.55 -15.72 6.50
N PHE A 368 -33.67 -16.25 6.01
CA PHE A 368 -34.90 -16.40 6.78
C PHE A 368 -35.19 -17.85 7.20
N HIS A 369 -34.28 -18.78 6.90
CA HIS A 369 -34.38 -20.21 7.25
C HIS A 369 -35.74 -20.82 6.90
N SER A 370 -36.27 -20.46 5.72
CA SER A 370 -37.63 -20.83 5.31
C SER A 370 -37.77 -22.33 4.99
N ASP A 371 -36.67 -23.08 5.03
CA ASP A 371 -36.58 -24.54 4.92
C ASP A 371 -36.80 -25.28 6.26
N ILE A 372 -36.94 -24.56 7.37
CA ILE A 372 -37.25 -25.11 8.69
C ILE A 372 -38.78 -25.19 8.88
N HIS A 373 -39.25 -26.34 9.40
CA HIS A 373 -40.66 -26.58 9.72
C HIS A 373 -41.18 -25.51 10.72
N ASP A 374 -42.36 -24.94 10.46
CA ASP A 374 -43.02 -23.79 11.13
C ASP A 374 -42.61 -22.37 10.65
N PHE A 375 -41.73 -22.25 9.64
CA PHE A 375 -41.36 -20.98 8.98
C PHE A 375 -41.93 -20.84 7.55
N GLU A 376 -42.95 -21.62 7.20
CA GLU A 376 -43.58 -21.69 5.87
C GLU A 376 -44.16 -20.35 5.34
N PRO A 377 -44.60 -19.37 6.16
CA PRO A 377 -45.05 -18.07 5.63
C PRO A 377 -43.98 -17.35 4.80
N PHE A 378 -42.68 -17.59 5.07
CA PHE A 378 -41.58 -17.00 4.32
C PHE A 378 -41.24 -17.73 3.02
N ASN A 379 -41.77 -18.94 2.80
CA ASN A 379 -41.62 -19.64 1.52
C ASN A 379 -42.35 -18.93 0.37
N GLN A 380 -43.34 -18.08 0.66
CA GLN A 380 -44.00 -17.23 -0.35
C GLN A 380 -43.06 -16.12 -0.89
N LEU A 381 -42.02 -15.73 -0.15
CA LEU A 381 -40.99 -14.78 -0.60
C LEU A 381 -39.91 -15.46 -1.44
N ALA A 382 -39.70 -16.76 -1.24
CA ALA A 382 -38.73 -17.57 -1.97
C ALA A 382 -39.31 -18.18 -3.26
N SER A 383 -40.64 -18.30 -3.39
CA SER A 383 -41.26 -18.73 -4.65
C SER A 383 -41.04 -17.67 -5.71
N SER A 384 -40.64 -18.12 -6.90
CA SER A 384 -40.29 -17.32 -8.09
C SER A 384 -41.51 -16.63 -8.72
N ASP A 385 -42.30 -15.93 -7.91
CA ASP A 385 -43.47 -15.19 -8.37
C ASP A 385 -42.99 -13.89 -8.98
N VAL A 386 -42.89 -13.91 -10.32
CA VAL A 386 -42.34 -12.85 -11.18
C VAL A 386 -42.95 -11.48 -10.83
N ILE A 387 -44.22 -11.47 -10.41
CA ILE A 387 -44.99 -10.28 -10.03
C ILE A 387 -44.39 -9.57 -8.81
N PHE A 388 -43.94 -10.32 -7.80
CA PHE A 388 -43.40 -9.74 -6.57
C PHE A 388 -41.99 -9.18 -6.78
N GLN A 389 -41.16 -9.91 -7.55
CA GLN A 389 -39.83 -9.42 -7.93
C GLN A 389 -39.89 -8.18 -8.82
N ASP A 390 -40.86 -8.10 -9.74
CA ASP A 390 -41.05 -6.92 -10.57
C ASP A 390 -41.59 -5.72 -9.77
N ALA A 391 -42.42 -5.93 -8.76
CA ALA A 391 -42.86 -4.85 -7.87
C ALA A 391 -41.71 -4.27 -7.02
N ILE A 392 -40.82 -5.12 -6.51
CA ILE A 392 -39.61 -4.71 -5.79
C ILE A 392 -38.65 -3.97 -6.75
N ARG A 393 -38.45 -4.51 -7.96
CA ARG A 393 -37.60 -3.92 -9.01
C ARG A 393 -38.12 -2.55 -9.45
N MET A 394 -39.44 -2.39 -9.61
CA MET A 394 -40.07 -1.13 -10.00
C MET A 394 -39.93 -0.06 -8.90
N LYS A 395 -40.05 -0.44 -7.62
CA LYS A 395 -39.81 0.49 -6.48
C LYS A 395 -38.34 0.88 -6.32
N LEU A 396 -37.40 -0.06 -6.49
CA LEU A 396 -35.96 0.24 -6.47
C LEU A 396 -35.56 1.18 -7.62
N THR A 397 -36.12 0.95 -8.81
CA THR A 397 -35.87 1.80 -10.00
C THR A 397 -36.46 3.19 -9.83
N GLN A 398 -37.66 3.33 -9.23
CA GLN A 398 -38.25 4.63 -8.88
C GLN A 398 -37.44 5.39 -7.82
N ASN A 399 -36.88 4.70 -6.82
CA ASN A 399 -36.03 5.30 -5.79
C ASN A 399 -34.65 5.73 -6.31
N LEU A 400 -34.12 5.02 -7.31
CA LEU A 400 -32.88 5.41 -7.99
C LEU A 400 -33.12 6.58 -8.96
N GLY A 401 -34.27 6.63 -9.63
CA GLY A 401 -34.68 7.75 -10.48
C GLY A 401 -34.97 9.04 -9.72
N SER A 402 -35.45 8.96 -8.47
CA SER A 402 -35.73 10.13 -7.62
C SER A 402 -34.48 10.71 -6.94
N ARG A 403 -33.42 9.91 -6.72
CA ARG A 403 -32.12 10.38 -6.21
C ARG A 403 -31.30 11.17 -7.23
N ASN A 404 -31.48 10.91 -8.54
CA ASN A 404 -30.77 11.66 -9.59
C ASN A 404 -31.36 13.06 -9.89
N ASN A 405 -32.54 13.41 -9.34
CA ASN A 405 -33.17 14.73 -9.50
C ASN A 405 -33.22 15.59 -8.22
N SER A 406 -32.69 15.12 -7.09
CA SER A 406 -32.84 15.80 -5.79
C SER A 406 -31.65 16.69 -5.37
N ARG A 407 -30.64 16.88 -6.23
CA ARG A 407 -29.60 17.92 -6.02
C ARG A 407 -30.01 19.33 -6.48
N ALA A 408 -31.24 19.51 -6.98
CA ALA A 408 -31.76 20.81 -7.42
C ALA A 408 -32.97 21.35 -6.61
N MET A 409 -33.45 20.66 -5.57
CA MET A 409 -34.54 21.17 -4.70
C MET A 409 -34.24 20.96 -3.21
N TYR A 410 -33.25 21.69 -2.68
CA TYR A 410 -33.15 21.90 -1.24
C TYR A 410 -32.98 23.37 -0.84
N ASN A 411 -33.23 24.30 -1.78
CA ASN A 411 -33.23 25.75 -1.55
C ASN A 411 -34.61 26.41 -1.75
N LEU A 412 -35.73 25.68 -1.64
CA LEU A 412 -37.07 26.27 -1.83
C LEU A 412 -38.15 25.81 -0.85
N LEU A 413 -37.79 25.30 0.33
CA LEU A 413 -38.76 24.98 1.41
C LEU A 413 -38.31 25.51 2.79
N MET A 414 -37.69 26.69 2.78
CA MET A 414 -37.52 27.57 3.96
C MET A 414 -37.97 29.00 3.59
N SER A 415 -39.24 29.11 3.17
CA SER A 415 -40.03 30.35 3.19
C SER A 415 -41.51 30.02 3.27
#